data_AF-A0AAV4VVX9-F1
#
_entry.id   AF-A0AAV4VVX9-F1
#
_cell.length_a   1.000
_cell.length_b   1.000
_cell.length_c   1.000
_cell.angle_alpha   90.00
_cell.angle_beta   90.00
_cell.angle_gamma   90.00
#
_symmetry.space_group_name_H-M   'P 1'
#
loop_
_entity.id
_entity.type
_entity.pdbx_description
1 polymer ?
#
loop_
_entity_poly.entity_id
_entity_poly.type
_entity_poly.pdbx_seq_one_letter_code
_entity_poly.pdbx_strand_id
1 'polypeptide(L)'
;MDPLIVCVLDMDETLGTYDRQTFHVRPKIQTLINLLRYIKSDIILWSLGRDEYVQRIVSGSLPDICKYAKKIFGHTQCHRAYERYNYYKASEHIRIMYDCDIFLMGVDDKVSQNMDSQYDLRIQIQPYKQPNSNDKAILEVCETIINSLMKAQDLRHEPLPVSKPSDDYVENVWVY
;
A
#
# COMPACT_ATOMS: atom_id res chain seq x y z
N MET A 1 -14.85 8.89 13.72
CA MET A 1 -13.87 7.81 14.03
C MET A 1 -12.68 8.03 13.12
N ASP A 2 -11.47 7.69 13.57
CA ASP A 2 -10.32 7.69 12.66
C ASP A 2 -10.53 6.64 11.56
N PRO A 3 -10.15 6.91 10.31
CA PRO A 3 -10.27 5.95 9.23
C PRO A 3 -9.40 4.72 9.52
N LEU A 4 -9.89 3.54 9.15
CA LEU A 4 -9.11 2.31 9.26
C LEU A 4 -7.93 2.36 8.28
N ILE A 5 -6.75 1.97 8.72
CA ILE A 5 -5.55 1.96 7.87
C ILE A 5 -5.46 0.63 7.13
N VAL A 6 -5.31 0.67 5.81
CA VAL A 6 -5.14 -0.52 4.97
C VAL A 6 -3.85 -0.38 4.17
N CYS A 7 -3.00 -1.40 4.18
CA CYS A 7 -1.75 -1.41 3.44
C CYS A 7 -1.73 -2.57 2.44
N VAL A 8 -1.67 -2.23 1.15
CA VAL A 8 -1.46 -3.16 0.05
C VAL A 8 0.03 -3.30 -0.20
N LEU A 9 0.54 -4.52 -0.09
CA LEU A 9 1.92 -4.88 -0.36
C LEU A 9 2.00 -5.69 -1.65
N ASP A 10 2.84 -5.26 -2.58
CA ASP A 10 3.32 -6.12 -3.66
C ASP A 10 4.26 -7.22 -3.13
N MET A 11 4.56 -8.25 -3.94
CA MET A 11 5.41 -9.38 -3.55
C MET A 11 6.75 -9.43 -4.29
N ASP A 12 6.73 -9.58 -5.61
CA ASP A 12 7.93 -9.82 -6.41
C ASP A 12 8.69 -8.51 -6.65
N GLU A 13 10.00 -8.51 -6.46
CA GLU A 13 10.86 -7.31 -6.49
C GLU A 13 10.53 -6.27 -5.39
N THR A 14 9.43 -6.42 -4.65
CA THR A 14 9.07 -5.62 -3.48
C THR A 14 9.51 -6.27 -2.16
N LEU A 15 8.95 -7.45 -1.85
CA LEU A 15 9.23 -8.24 -0.64
C LEU A 15 10.34 -9.26 -0.84
N GLY A 16 10.74 -9.52 -2.08
CA GLY A 16 11.82 -10.45 -2.34
C GLY A 16 12.02 -10.67 -3.82
N THR A 17 12.90 -11.60 -4.17
CA THR A 17 13.19 -11.93 -5.56
C THR A 17 13.33 -13.42 -5.75
N TYR A 18 12.92 -13.93 -6.91
CA TYR A 18 12.93 -15.34 -7.21
C TYR A 18 14.01 -15.67 -8.25
N ASP A 19 14.97 -16.52 -7.89
CA ASP A 19 16.10 -16.89 -8.77
C ASP A 19 15.90 -18.24 -9.50
N ARG A 20 14.63 -18.60 -9.77
CA ARG A 20 14.16 -19.90 -10.33
C ARG A 20 14.22 -21.08 -9.37
N GLN A 21 14.99 -21.03 -8.30
CA GLN A 21 15.07 -22.11 -7.30
C GLN A 21 14.47 -21.66 -5.98
N THR A 22 14.80 -20.46 -5.53
CA THR A 22 14.47 -19.96 -4.19
C THR A 22 13.92 -18.54 -4.25
N PHE A 23 12.97 -18.26 -3.37
CA PHE A 23 12.54 -16.89 -3.11
C PHE A 23 13.39 -16.29 -2.00
N HIS A 24 14.20 -15.30 -2.38
CA HIS A 24 15.07 -14.55 -1.49
C HIS A 24 14.29 -13.40 -0.87
N VAL A 25 13.96 -13.57 0.40
CA VAL A 25 13.26 -12.56 1.20
C VAL A 25 14.12 -11.30 1.32
N ARG A 26 13.53 -10.14 1.03
CA ARG A 26 14.19 -8.85 1.20
C ARG A 26 14.47 -8.60 2.70
N PRO A 27 15.65 -8.10 3.07
CA PRO A 27 15.94 -7.79 4.47
C PRO A 27 14.90 -6.85 5.10
N LYS A 28 14.68 -7.02 6.42
CA LYS A 28 13.86 -6.14 7.26
C LYS A 28 12.33 -6.19 7.01
N ILE A 29 11.81 -7.15 6.25
CA ILE A 29 10.36 -7.32 6.11
C ILE A 29 9.64 -7.45 7.46
N GLN A 30 10.24 -8.17 8.42
CA GLN A 30 9.63 -8.30 9.75
C GLN A 30 9.44 -6.95 10.44
N THR A 31 10.34 -5.98 10.21
CA THR A 31 10.21 -4.63 10.73
C THR A 31 8.98 -3.93 10.14
N LEU A 32 8.77 -4.04 8.83
CA LEU A 32 7.58 -3.50 8.16
C LEU A 32 6.29 -4.17 8.68
N ILE A 33 6.25 -5.50 8.76
CA ILE A 33 5.08 -6.22 9.27
C ILE A 33 4.77 -5.79 10.71
N ASN A 34 5.79 -5.68 11.57
CA ASN A 34 5.61 -5.25 12.95
C ASN A 34 5.11 -3.79 13.04
N LEU A 35 5.61 -2.90 12.18
CA LEU A 35 5.11 -1.53 12.09
C LEU A 35 3.63 -1.51 11.69
N LEU A 36 3.26 -2.21 10.61
CA LEU A 36 1.88 -2.26 10.12
C LEU A 36 0.93 -2.79 11.21
N ARG A 37 1.35 -3.82 11.94
CA ARG A 37 0.59 -4.34 13.09
C ARG A 37 0.51 -3.34 14.24
N TYR A 38 1.59 -2.62 14.54
CA TYR A 38 1.62 -1.61 15.60
C TYR A 38 0.61 -0.48 15.33
N ILE A 39 0.55 0.01 14.09
CA ILE A 39 -0.43 1.02 13.66
C ILE A 39 -1.83 0.43 13.38
N LYS A 40 -2.05 -0.85 13.70
CA LYS A 40 -3.30 -1.59 13.48
C LYS A 40 -3.79 -1.53 12.03
N SER A 41 -2.86 -1.56 11.08
CA SER A 41 -3.19 -1.61 9.66
C SER A 41 -3.59 -3.03 9.23
N ASP A 42 -4.67 -3.12 8.46
CA ASP A 42 -4.97 -4.32 7.70
C ASP A 42 -3.94 -4.50 6.58
N ILE A 43 -3.32 -5.69 6.52
CA ILE A 43 -2.33 -6.01 5.51
C ILE A 43 -3.01 -6.80 4.39
N ILE A 44 -2.87 -6.34 3.14
CA ILE A 44 -3.29 -7.05 1.94
C ILE A 44 -2.06 -7.34 1.11
N LEU A 45 -1.76 -8.62 0.85
CA LEU A 45 -0.76 -8.96 -0.16
C LEU A 45 -1.45 -9.00 -1.52
N TRP A 46 -0.89 -8.31 -2.52
CA TRP A 46 -1.44 -8.30 -3.88
C TRP A 46 -0.32 -8.44 -4.90
N SER A 47 -0.18 -9.64 -5.48
CA SER A 47 0.86 -9.99 -6.45
C SER A 47 0.27 -10.29 -7.83
N LEU A 48 0.99 -9.88 -8.88
CA LEU A 48 0.70 -10.27 -10.27
C LEU A 48 1.12 -11.71 -10.57
N GLY A 49 1.84 -12.38 -9.66
CA GLY A 49 2.27 -13.77 -9.79
C GLY A 49 1.09 -14.74 -9.81
N ARG A 50 1.28 -15.90 -10.46
CA ARG A 50 0.26 -16.97 -10.51
C ARG A 50 -0.18 -17.37 -9.09
N ASP A 51 -1.46 -17.69 -8.92
CA ASP A 51 -2.04 -17.93 -7.60
C ASP A 51 -1.30 -19.05 -6.84
N GLU A 52 -0.94 -20.15 -7.50
CA GLU A 52 -0.22 -21.27 -6.87
C GLU A 52 1.20 -20.86 -6.46
N TYR A 53 1.84 -20.00 -7.25
CA TYR A 53 3.15 -19.45 -6.93
C TYR A 53 3.06 -18.57 -5.68
N VAL A 54 2.11 -17.63 -5.65
CA VAL A 54 1.89 -16.74 -4.51
C VAL A 54 1.63 -17.55 -3.24
N GLN A 55 0.72 -18.53 -3.29
CA GLN A 55 0.40 -19.40 -2.16
C GLN A 55 1.64 -20.16 -1.65
N ARG A 56 2.45 -20.72 -2.56
CA ARG A 56 3.69 -21.40 -2.19
C ARG A 56 4.69 -20.46 -1.49
N ILE A 57 4.86 -19.24 -2.00
CA ILE A 57 5.81 -18.28 -1.41
C ILE A 57 5.34 -17.81 -0.03
N VAL A 58 4.05 -17.49 0.14
CA VAL A 58 3.55 -17.03 1.44
C VAL A 58 3.57 -18.13 2.50
N SER A 59 3.26 -19.37 2.14
CA SER A 59 3.32 -20.48 3.11
C SER A 59 4.75 -20.92 3.44
N GLY A 60 5.72 -20.64 2.57
CA GLY A 60 7.12 -21.03 2.75
C GLY A 60 8.02 -19.88 3.23
N SER A 61 8.30 -18.94 2.32
CA SER A 61 9.30 -17.89 2.51
C SER A 61 8.77 -16.64 3.22
N LEU A 62 7.46 -16.39 3.20
CA LEU A 62 6.82 -15.23 3.85
C LEU A 62 5.75 -15.64 4.89
N PRO A 63 6.08 -16.49 5.88
CA PRO A 63 5.09 -17.06 6.79
C PRO A 63 4.35 -16.01 7.63
N ASP A 64 5.00 -14.89 7.97
CA ASP A 64 4.36 -13.80 8.70
C ASP A 64 3.32 -13.06 7.84
N ILE A 65 3.53 -12.93 6.53
CA ILE A 65 2.50 -12.42 5.62
C ILE A 65 1.32 -13.40 5.59
N CYS A 66 1.58 -14.70 5.48
CA CYS A 66 0.52 -15.72 5.54
C CYS A 66 -0.30 -15.65 6.84
N LYS A 67 0.36 -15.31 7.96
CA LYS A 67 -0.28 -15.23 9.27
C LYS A 67 -1.08 -13.96 9.50
N TYR A 68 -0.58 -12.81 9.03
CA TYR A 68 -1.13 -11.50 9.39
C TYR A 68 -1.87 -10.80 8.24
N ALA A 69 -1.75 -11.26 6.99
CA ALA A 69 -2.51 -10.68 5.89
C ALA A 69 -4.00 -11.01 6.02
N LYS A 70 -4.84 -9.97 5.94
CA LYS A 70 -6.30 -10.10 5.90
C LYS A 70 -6.76 -10.75 4.60
N LYS A 71 -6.08 -10.43 3.49
CA LYS A 71 -6.30 -11.03 2.17
C LYS A 71 -4.99 -11.19 1.42
N ILE A 72 -4.96 -12.22 0.58
CA ILE A 72 -3.87 -12.53 -0.33
C ILE A 72 -4.47 -12.66 -1.72
N PHE A 73 -4.04 -11.79 -2.63
CA PHE A 73 -4.47 -11.75 -4.02
C PHE A 73 -3.30 -12.15 -4.91
N GLY A 74 -3.56 -13.09 -5.81
CA GLY A 74 -2.69 -13.44 -6.93
C GLY A 74 -3.26 -12.96 -8.26
N HIS A 75 -2.67 -13.46 -9.34
CA HIS A 75 -3.01 -13.18 -10.72
C HIS A 75 -4.51 -13.15 -11.02
N THR A 76 -5.30 -14.10 -10.54
CA THR A 76 -6.74 -14.15 -10.86
C THR A 76 -7.48 -12.90 -10.40
N GLN A 77 -7.16 -12.37 -9.22
CA GLN A 77 -7.80 -11.15 -8.72
C GLN A 77 -7.27 -9.89 -9.40
N CYS A 78 -5.98 -9.88 -9.77
CA CYS A 78 -5.41 -8.80 -10.57
C CYS A 78 -6.15 -8.62 -11.90
N HIS A 79 -6.43 -9.71 -12.62
CA HIS A 79 -7.19 -9.63 -13.88
C HIS A 79 -8.63 -9.18 -13.68
N ARG A 80 -9.31 -9.68 -12.65
CA ARG A 80 -10.67 -9.21 -12.32
C ARG A 80 -10.71 -7.72 -12.00
N ALA A 81 -9.69 -7.23 -11.29
CA ALA A 81 -9.57 -5.80 -11.02
C ALA A 81 -9.28 -5.02 -12.30
N TYR A 82 -8.39 -5.51 -13.16
CA TYR A 82 -8.07 -4.86 -14.43
C TYR A 82 -9.28 -4.80 -15.37
N GLU A 83 -10.02 -5.90 -15.55
CA GLU A 83 -11.23 -5.95 -16.37
C GLU A 83 -12.30 -4.95 -15.92
N ARG A 84 -12.40 -4.71 -14.61
CA ARG A 84 -13.43 -3.85 -14.03
C ARG A 84 -13.02 -2.39 -13.88
N TYR A 85 -11.76 -2.13 -13.56
CA TYR A 85 -11.27 -0.82 -13.14
C TYR A 85 -10.09 -0.32 -13.98
N ASN A 86 -9.62 -1.09 -14.95
CA ASN A 86 -8.47 -0.79 -15.82
C ASN A 86 -7.12 -0.66 -15.07
N TYR A 87 -7.04 -1.18 -13.84
CA TYR A 87 -5.84 -1.26 -13.03
C TYR A 87 -5.74 -2.62 -12.36
N TYR A 88 -4.55 -3.22 -12.35
CA TYR A 88 -4.34 -4.53 -11.73
C TYR A 88 -4.48 -4.50 -10.21
N LYS A 89 -4.08 -3.39 -9.57
CA LYS A 89 -4.23 -3.16 -8.13
C LYS A 89 -5.08 -1.90 -7.92
N ALA A 90 -6.34 -2.01 -8.32
CA ALA A 90 -7.28 -0.90 -8.24
C ALA A 90 -7.66 -0.62 -6.77
N SER A 91 -7.57 0.65 -6.37
CA SER A 91 -7.96 1.16 -5.06
C SER A 91 -9.42 0.86 -4.75
N GLU A 92 -10.31 1.07 -5.71
CA GLU A 92 -11.75 0.81 -5.60
C GLU A 92 -12.05 -0.64 -5.24
N HIS A 93 -11.28 -1.59 -5.79
CA HIS A 93 -11.43 -3.01 -5.46
C HIS A 93 -11.18 -3.29 -3.97
N ILE A 94 -10.26 -2.54 -3.34
CA ILE A 94 -10.03 -2.63 -1.89
C ILE A 94 -11.13 -1.89 -1.14
N ARG A 95 -11.46 -0.66 -1.54
CA ARG A 95 -12.42 0.19 -0.82
C ARG A 95 -13.79 -0.49 -0.68
N ILE A 96 -14.28 -1.19 -1.72
CA ILE A 96 -15.55 -1.93 -1.64
C ILE A 96 -15.56 -3.11 -0.65
N MET A 97 -14.39 -3.56 -0.18
CA MET A 97 -14.28 -4.62 0.82
C MET A 97 -14.56 -4.12 2.25
N TYR A 98 -14.66 -2.81 2.43
CA TYR A 98 -14.83 -2.15 3.71
C TYR A 98 -16.17 -1.41 3.73
N ASP A 99 -16.85 -1.45 4.87
CA ASP A 99 -18.11 -0.75 5.16
C ASP A 99 -17.89 0.63 5.80
N CYS A 100 -16.64 1.09 5.80
CA CYS A 100 -16.18 2.32 6.44
C CYS A 100 -15.10 2.99 5.60
N ASP A 101 -14.83 4.26 5.89
CA ASP A 101 -13.73 4.99 5.28
C ASP A 101 -12.38 4.41 5.70
N ILE A 102 -11.51 4.24 4.71
CA ILE A 102 -10.14 3.72 4.90
C ILE A 102 -9.10 4.72 4.42
N PHE A 103 -7.96 4.73 5.11
CA PHE A 103 -6.71 5.31 4.63
C PHE A 103 -5.91 4.21 3.92
N LEU A 104 -5.92 4.22 2.59
CA LEU A 104 -5.38 3.18 1.74
C LEU A 104 -3.95 3.51 1.28
N MET A 105 -3.00 2.70 1.75
CA MET A 105 -1.59 2.77 1.39
C MET A 105 -1.24 1.65 0.41
N GLY A 106 -0.37 1.94 -0.56
CA GLY A 106 0.18 0.96 -1.50
C GLY A 106 1.70 0.99 -1.52
N VAL A 107 2.34 -0.18 -1.44
CA VAL A 107 3.79 -0.35 -1.60
C VAL A 107 4.05 -1.29 -2.75
N ASP A 108 4.74 -0.79 -3.78
CA ASP A 108 4.96 -1.51 -5.04
C ASP A 108 6.25 -1.02 -5.70
N ASP A 109 6.96 -1.88 -6.42
CA ASP A 109 8.16 -1.48 -7.16
C ASP A 109 7.80 -0.72 -8.47
N LYS A 110 6.57 -0.90 -8.95
CA LYS A 110 6.00 -0.34 -10.19
C LYS A 110 4.65 0.36 -9.93
N VAL A 111 4.59 1.22 -8.91
CA VAL A 111 3.40 2.03 -8.54
C VAL A 111 2.68 2.64 -9.75
N SER A 112 3.41 3.34 -10.62
CA SER A 112 2.82 4.05 -11.77
C SER A 112 2.17 3.15 -12.82
N GLN A 113 2.48 1.84 -12.80
CA GLN A 113 1.94 0.86 -13.74
C GLN A 113 0.81 0.04 -13.11
N ASN A 114 0.91 -0.23 -11.81
CA ASN A 114 0.05 -1.20 -11.13
C ASN A 114 -1.09 -0.55 -10.32
N MET A 115 -0.87 0.65 -9.78
CA MET A 115 -1.75 1.31 -8.82
C MET A 115 -2.30 2.62 -9.39
N ASP A 116 -3.62 2.81 -9.28
CA ASP A 116 -4.27 4.06 -9.67
C ASP A 116 -3.96 5.22 -8.70
N SER A 117 -4.40 6.42 -9.04
CA SER A 117 -4.12 7.64 -8.28
C SER A 117 -4.97 7.84 -7.02
N GLN A 118 -5.96 6.98 -6.73
CA GLN A 118 -6.88 7.15 -5.60
C GLN A 118 -6.43 6.42 -4.32
N TYR A 119 -5.22 5.86 -4.31
CA TYR A 119 -4.51 5.50 -3.09
C TYR A 119 -4.13 6.77 -2.33
N ASP A 120 -4.39 6.81 -1.02
CA ASP A 120 -4.07 7.95 -0.16
C ASP A 120 -2.55 8.13 0.01
N LEU A 121 -1.81 7.01 -0.02
CA LEU A 121 -0.36 6.99 -0.02
C LEU A 121 0.15 5.91 -0.98
N ARG A 122 0.99 6.30 -1.94
CA ARG A 122 1.68 5.37 -2.84
C ARG A 122 3.18 5.47 -2.63
N ILE A 123 3.78 4.36 -2.20
CA ILE A 123 5.21 4.28 -1.90
C ILE A 123 5.85 3.40 -2.97
N GLN A 124 6.60 4.03 -3.87
CA GLN A 124 7.39 3.28 -4.83
C GLN A 124 8.69 2.83 -4.16
N ILE A 125 8.86 1.52 -4.01
CA ILE A 125 10.08 0.93 -3.47
C ILE A 125 11.05 0.62 -4.61
N GLN A 126 12.37 0.74 -4.36
CA GLN A 126 13.34 0.31 -5.36
C GLN A 126 13.27 -1.20 -5.59
N PRO A 127 13.22 -1.70 -6.85
CA PRO A 127 13.12 -3.13 -7.13
C PRO A 127 14.29 -3.93 -6.53
N TYR A 128 13.98 -4.99 -5.80
CA TYR A 128 14.94 -5.93 -5.24
C TYR A 128 15.33 -6.97 -6.30
N LYS A 129 16.33 -6.62 -7.12
CA LYS A 129 16.70 -7.46 -8.28
C LYS A 129 17.61 -8.65 -7.94
N GLN A 130 18.34 -8.56 -6.84
CA GLN A 130 19.28 -9.60 -6.41
C GLN A 130 19.44 -9.59 -4.89
N PRO A 131 19.78 -10.74 -4.28
CA PRO A 131 20.01 -10.82 -2.84
C PRO A 131 21.08 -9.84 -2.36
N ASN A 132 20.72 -8.98 -1.40
CA ASN A 132 21.62 -8.00 -0.81
C ASN A 132 21.28 -7.80 0.68
N SER A 133 22.16 -8.26 1.57
CA SER A 133 21.95 -8.16 3.03
C SER A 133 21.94 -6.74 3.57
N ASN A 134 22.51 -5.79 2.81
CA ASN A 134 22.60 -4.38 3.17
C ASN A 134 21.47 -3.53 2.57
N ASP A 135 20.48 -4.13 1.91
CA ASP A 135 19.31 -3.43 1.39
C ASP A 135 18.54 -2.76 2.54
N LYS A 136 18.25 -1.47 2.37
CA LYS A 136 17.56 -0.63 3.37
C LYS A 136 16.17 -0.15 2.91
N ALA A 137 15.73 -0.52 1.71
CA ALA A 137 14.54 0.10 1.14
C ALA A 137 13.27 -0.19 1.95
N ILE A 138 13.18 -1.35 2.62
CA ILE A 138 12.07 -1.63 3.54
C ILE A 138 12.05 -0.67 4.74
N LEU A 139 13.22 -0.23 5.23
CA LEU A 139 13.29 0.76 6.30
C LEU A 139 12.85 2.15 5.79
N GLU A 140 13.21 2.51 4.56
CA GLU A 140 12.76 3.74 3.91
C GLU A 140 11.23 3.76 3.70
N VAL A 141 10.63 2.61 3.37
CA VAL A 141 9.16 2.44 3.34
C VAL A 141 8.57 2.68 4.73
N CYS A 142 9.16 2.08 5.79
CA CYS A 142 8.69 2.28 7.16
C CYS A 142 8.72 3.76 7.57
N GLU A 143 9.82 4.45 7.28
CA GLU A 143 9.97 5.88 7.55
C GLU A 143 8.94 6.72 6.78
N THR A 144 8.70 6.39 5.50
CA THR A 144 7.69 7.06 4.68
C THR A 144 6.29 6.91 5.24
N ILE A 145 5.92 5.71 5.72
CA ILE A 145 4.64 5.45 6.37
C ILE A 145 4.50 6.31 7.63
N ILE A 146 5.49 6.26 8.52
CA ILE A 146 5.47 7.01 9.79
C ILE A 146 5.31 8.51 9.53
N ASN A 147 6.16 9.07 8.65
CA ASN A 147 6.13 10.50 8.34
C ASN A 147 4.82 10.93 7.69
N SER A 148 4.23 10.09 6.84
CA SER A 148 2.95 10.41 6.18
C SER A 148 1.79 10.39 7.18
N LEU A 149 1.77 9.42 8.09
CA LEU A 149 0.75 9.34 9.13
C LEU A 149 0.86 10.48 10.14
N MET A 150 2.07 10.87 10.53
CA MET A 150 2.30 12.04 11.39
C MET A 150 1.80 13.33 10.73
N LYS A 151 2.15 13.58 9.46
CA LYS A 151 1.65 14.75 8.71
C LYS A 151 0.12 14.77 8.60
N ALA A 152 -0.50 13.60 8.40
CA ALA A 152 -1.95 13.49 8.34
C ALA A 152 -2.65 13.71 9.69
N GLN A 153 -1.93 13.57 10.82
CA GLN A 153 -2.42 13.93 12.15
C GLN A 153 -2.29 15.45 12.38
N ASP A 154 -1.16 16.05 12.03
CA ASP A 154 -0.93 17.48 12.20
C ASP A 154 -1.97 18.33 11.44
N LEU A 155 -2.31 17.94 10.20
CA LEU A 155 -3.36 18.60 9.40
C LEU A 155 -4.76 18.52 10.02
N ARG A 156 -5.03 17.54 10.88
CA ARG A 156 -6.30 17.44 11.61
C ARG A 156 -6.35 18.30 12.87
N HIS A 157 -5.19 18.77 13.33
CA HIS A 157 -5.04 19.63 14.49
C HIS A 157 -4.86 21.11 14.14
N GLU A 158 -4.78 21.46 12.85
CA GLU A 158 -4.88 22.85 12.43
C GLU A 158 -6.32 23.34 12.68
N PRO A 159 -6.52 24.41 13.49
CA PRO A 159 -7.83 25.03 13.59
C PRO A 159 -8.24 25.49 12.19
N LEU A 160 -9.48 25.16 11.80
CA LEU A 160 -10.10 25.76 10.61
C LEU A 160 -9.80 27.26 10.63
N PRO A 161 -9.31 27.84 9.52
CA PRO A 161 -9.04 29.26 9.48
C PRO A 161 -10.32 29.96 9.91
N VAL A 162 -10.26 30.66 11.05
CA VAL A 162 -11.36 31.44 11.56
C VAL A 162 -11.69 32.40 10.43
N SER A 163 -12.83 32.16 9.77
CA SER A 163 -13.38 33.09 8.81
C SER A 163 -13.48 34.41 9.54
N LYS A 164 -12.60 35.36 9.20
CA LYS A 164 -12.89 36.75 9.52
C LYS A 164 -14.26 37.04 8.90
N PRO A 165 -15.16 37.75 9.57
CA PRO A 165 -16.36 38.23 8.91
C PRO A 165 -15.90 39.22 7.84
N SER A 166 -15.74 38.74 6.61
CA SER A 166 -15.59 39.61 5.45
C SER A 166 -16.97 39.76 4.86
N ASP A 167 -17.62 40.85 5.25
CA ASP A 167 -18.25 41.69 4.24
C ASP A 167 -17.17 41.94 3.18
N ASP A 168 -17.26 41.21 2.07
CA ASP A 168 -16.86 41.67 0.75
C ASP A 168 -17.16 40.56 -0.27
N TYR A 169 -18.12 40.86 -1.13
CA TYR A 169 -18.43 40.15 -2.37
C TYR A 169 -17.18 40.02 -3.24
N VAL A 170 -16.86 38.81 -3.71
CA VAL A 170 -16.15 38.63 -4.98
C VAL A 170 -16.74 37.43 -5.72
N GLU A 171 -17.42 37.72 -6.83
CA GLU A 171 -17.81 36.74 -7.85
C GLU A 171 -16.57 36.02 -8.38
N ASN A 172 -16.62 34.69 -8.49
CA ASN A 172 -15.73 33.97 -9.40
C ASN A 172 -16.55 33.03 -10.28
N VAL A 173 -16.54 33.39 -11.56
CA VAL A 173 -17.11 32.70 -12.71
C VAL A 173 -16.30 31.43 -12.97
N TRP A 174 -16.98 30.29 -13.09
CA TRP A 174 -16.39 29.06 -13.64
C TRP A 174 -16.67 29.00 -15.14
N VAL A 175 -15.63 28.88 -15.95
CA VAL A 175 -15.74 28.54 -17.38
C VAL A 175 -15.38 27.06 -17.52
N TYR A 176 -16.26 26.32 -18.20
CA TYR A 176 -16.24 24.86 -18.41
C TYR A 176 -14.98 24.32 -19.08
#